data_AF-A0A9W8GK10-F1
#
_entry.id   AF-A0A9W8GK10-F1
#
_cell.length_a   1.000
_cell.length_b   1.000
_cell.length_c   1.000
_cell.angle_alpha   90.00
_cell.angle_beta   90.00
_cell.angle_gamma   90.00
#
_symmetry.space_group_name_H-M   'P 1'
#
loop_
_entity.id
_entity.type
_entity.pdbx_description
1 polymer ?
#
loop_
_entity_poly.entity_id
_entity_poly.type
_entity_poly.pdbx_seq_one_letter_code
_entity_poly.pdbx_strand_id
1 'polypeptide(L)'
;MNFVLGGVMILALVALWYFFGLFVSRLRLSRRLAQNRSFRLGAAGSDEDSHSFVDDYRAGLSSRNFDISINIDDGDSRPGLDSEEVRAIMEAQGVSFDKARLIRQQRLMQHHGIDPATGLSLDPKAVTFSS
;
A
#
# COMPACT_ATOMS: atom_id res chain seq x y z
N MET A 1 -24.68 5.10 -50.96
CA MET A 1 -24.97 5.63 -49.61
C MET A 1 -24.51 4.72 -48.46
N ASN A 2 -24.41 3.39 -48.65
CA ASN A 2 -24.07 2.45 -47.56
C ASN A 2 -22.60 2.46 -47.11
N PHE A 3 -21.66 2.80 -48.01
CA PHE A 3 -20.22 2.83 -47.68
C PHE A 3 -19.82 4.02 -46.80
N VAL A 4 -20.49 5.17 -46.97
CA VAL A 4 -20.24 6.37 -46.15
C VAL A 4 -20.71 6.14 -44.72
N LEU A 5 -21.87 5.49 -44.55
CA LEU A 5 -22.39 5.12 -43.23
C LEU A 5 -21.48 4.12 -42.51
N GLY A 6 -20.94 3.13 -43.24
CA GLY A 6 -19.98 2.17 -42.71
C GLY A 6 -18.67 2.82 -42.25
N GLY A 7 -18.15 3.78 -43.02
CA GLY A 7 -16.95 4.53 -42.65
C GLY A 7 -17.13 5.34 -41.36
N VAL A 8 -18.28 6.01 -41.20
CA VAL A 8 -18.59 6.80 -39.99
C VAL A 8 -18.72 5.89 -38.76
N MET A 9 -19.33 4.71 -38.91
CA MET A 9 -19.45 3.73 -37.81
C MET A 9 -18.09 3.21 -37.32
N ILE A 10 -17.15 2.95 -38.23
CA ILE A 10 -15.80 2.50 -37.85
C ILE A 10 -15.05 3.60 -37.09
N LEU A 11 -15.13 4.84 -37.56
CA LEU A 11 -14.51 5.98 -36.87
C LEU A 11 -15.10 6.20 -35.47
N ALA A 12 -16.42 6.03 -35.31
CA ALA A 12 -17.08 6.13 -34.01
C ALA A 12 -16.62 5.01 -33.05
N LEU A 13 -16.45 3.78 -33.53
CA LEU A 13 -15.97 2.66 -32.72
C LEU A 13 -14.51 2.83 -32.29
N VAL A 14 -13.64 3.33 -33.18
CA VAL A 14 -12.24 3.63 -32.86
C VAL A 14 -12.14 4.77 -31.84
N ALA A 15 -12.95 5.82 -32.00
CA ALA A 15 -13.01 6.93 -31.05
C ALA A 15 -13.49 6.46 -29.66
N LEU A 16 -14.51 5.61 -29.62
CA LEU A 16 -15.03 5.05 -28.37
C LEU A 16 -14.03 4.11 -27.70
N TRP A 17 -13.30 3.29 -28.46
CA TRP A 17 -12.22 2.46 -27.94
C TRP A 17 -11.08 3.30 -27.34
N TYR A 18 -10.68 4.37 -28.03
CA TYR A 18 -9.66 5.29 -27.54
C TYR A 18 -10.11 6.02 -26.27
N PHE A 19 -11.35 6.50 -26.23
CA PHE A 19 -11.93 7.17 -25.06
C PHE A 19 -12.05 6.23 -23.86
N PHE A 20 -12.49 4.99 -24.09
CA PHE A 20 -12.56 3.95 -23.05
C PHE A 20 -11.18 3.56 -22.52
N GLY A 21 -10.19 3.42 -23.42
CA GLY A 21 -8.79 3.18 -23.03
C GLY A 21 -8.20 4.32 -22.20
N LEU A 22 -8.50 5.57 -22.56
CA LEU A 22 -8.12 6.75 -21.77
C LEU A 22 -8.86 6.83 -20.42
N PHE A 23 -10.13 6.43 -20.37
CA PHE A 23 -10.91 6.41 -19.14
C PHE A 23 -10.37 5.36 -18.15
N VAL A 24 -10.05 4.15 -18.63
CA VAL A 24 -9.44 3.10 -17.81
C VAL A 24 -8.01 3.47 -17.40
N SER A 25 -7.24 4.16 -18.26
CA SER A 25 -5.90 4.63 -17.90
C SER A 25 -5.95 5.74 -16.84
N ARG A 26 -6.93 6.65 -16.90
CA ARG A 26 -7.21 7.65 -15.84
C ARG A 26 -7.61 6.98 -14.52
N LEU A 27 -8.40 5.91 -14.54
CA LEU A 27 -8.78 5.15 -13.34
C LEU A 27 -7.61 4.35 -12.72
N ARG A 28 -6.49 4.20 -13.45
CA ARG A 28 -5.24 3.60 -12.96
C ARG A 28 -4.10 4.60 -12.77
N LEU A 29 -4.35 5.91 -12.92
CA LEU A 29 -3.33 6.96 -12.87
C LEU A 29 -3.22 7.67 -11.51
N SER A 30 -3.79 7.12 -10.44
CA SER A 30 -3.69 7.71 -9.10
C SER A 30 -2.69 7.01 -8.17
N ARG A 31 -1.82 6.12 -8.67
CA ARG A 31 -0.85 5.38 -7.82
C ARG A 31 0.61 5.48 -8.28
N ARG A 32 0.99 6.54 -9.01
CA ARG A 32 2.40 6.78 -9.41
C ARG A 32 2.92 8.18 -9.10
N LEU A 33 2.24 8.95 -8.25
CA LEU A 33 2.72 10.26 -7.76
C LEU A 33 2.73 10.38 -6.23
N ALA A 34 2.66 9.26 -5.49
CA ALA A 34 2.73 9.26 -4.03
C ALA A 34 3.92 8.44 -3.49
N GLN A 35 5.04 8.40 -4.22
CA GLN A 35 6.24 7.68 -3.78
C GLN A 35 7.45 8.59 -3.50
N ASN A 36 7.30 9.93 -3.52
CA ASN A 36 8.40 10.84 -3.17
C ASN A 36 7.95 12.26 -2.80
N ARG A 37 7.23 12.40 -1.69
CA ARG A 37 7.16 13.62 -0.86
C ARG A 37 7.18 13.10 0.57
N SER A 38 8.11 13.37 1.46
CA SER A 38 9.21 14.33 1.48
C SER A 38 10.00 14.05 2.76
N PHE A 39 11.26 13.65 2.63
CA PHE A 39 12.25 13.84 3.69
C PHE A 39 12.58 15.34 3.75
N ARG A 40 11.86 16.15 4.53
CA ARG A 40 12.26 17.50 4.99
C ARG A 40 11.52 17.92 6.28
N LEU A 41 12.27 17.96 7.38
CA LEU A 41 12.45 19.07 8.31
C LEU A 41 11.22 19.95 8.68
N GLY A 42 10.79 19.86 9.95
CA GLY A 42 10.44 21.04 10.76
C GLY A 42 8.99 21.52 10.79
N ALA A 43 8.31 21.21 11.91
CA ALA A 43 7.37 22.07 12.65
C ALA A 43 6.16 22.68 11.90
N ALA A 44 5.00 22.03 12.01
CA ALA A 44 3.70 22.65 12.27
C ALA A 44 2.73 21.53 12.68
N GLY A 45 2.01 21.74 13.79
CA GLY A 45 1.22 20.76 14.54
C GLY A 45 0.56 19.66 13.69
N SER A 46 0.99 18.42 13.92
CA SER A 46 0.18 17.27 13.59
C SER A 46 -0.92 17.22 14.64
N ASP A 47 -2.14 17.52 14.23
CA ASP A 47 -3.25 16.65 14.62
C ASP A 47 -2.74 15.22 14.38
N GLU A 48 -2.23 14.58 15.43
CA GLU A 48 -2.05 13.13 15.41
C GLU A 48 -3.45 12.61 15.10
N ASP A 49 -3.65 12.14 13.87
CA ASP A 49 -4.72 11.22 13.52
C ASP A 49 -4.58 10.01 14.46
N SER A 50 -5.04 10.21 15.69
CA SER A 50 -4.92 9.27 16.79
C SER A 50 -5.99 8.23 16.56
N HIS A 51 -5.67 7.30 15.66
CA HIS A 51 -6.47 6.11 15.45
C HIS A 51 -6.44 5.27 16.72
N SER A 52 -7.59 4.78 17.17
CA SER A 52 -7.70 3.96 18.37
C SER A 52 -7.61 2.47 18.02
N PHE A 53 -7.25 1.62 19.00
CA PHE A 53 -7.28 0.15 18.79
C PHE A 53 -8.66 -0.35 18.33
N VAL A 54 -9.75 0.33 18.74
CA VAL A 54 -11.11 0.02 18.30
C VAL A 54 -11.28 0.26 16.80
N ASP A 55 -10.73 1.35 16.28
CA ASP A 55 -10.78 1.68 14.86
C ASP A 55 -9.92 0.72 14.04
N ASP A 56 -8.75 0.35 14.56
CA ASP A 56 -7.87 -0.65 13.93
C ASP A 56 -8.54 -2.02 13.83
N TYR A 57 -9.22 -2.43 14.89
CA TYR A 57 -9.96 -3.69 14.91
C TYR A 57 -11.10 -3.68 13.88
N ARG A 58 -11.86 -2.58 13.80
CA ARG A 58 -12.90 -2.39 12.78
C ARG A 58 -12.33 -2.36 11.36
N ALA A 59 -11.11 -1.86 11.18
CA ALA A 59 -10.40 -1.86 9.91
C ALA A 59 -9.81 -3.24 9.54
N GLY A 60 -9.97 -4.25 10.40
CA GLY A 60 -9.46 -5.61 10.14
C GLY A 60 -7.95 -5.76 10.37
N LEU A 61 -7.36 -4.91 11.22
CA LEU A 61 -5.93 -4.93 11.57
C LEU A 61 -5.65 -5.86 12.77
N SER A 62 -6.37 -6.97 12.85
CA SER A 62 -6.20 -8.01 13.86
C SER A 62 -6.21 -9.39 13.19
N SER A 63 -5.42 -10.32 13.72
CA SER A 63 -5.33 -11.70 13.24
C SER A 63 -5.08 -12.67 14.40
N ARG A 64 -5.12 -13.97 14.11
CA ARG A 64 -4.81 -15.01 15.11
C ARG A 64 -3.40 -14.87 15.70
N ASN A 65 -2.45 -14.38 14.89
CA ASN A 65 -1.06 -14.25 15.28
C ASN A 65 -0.75 -12.86 15.85
N PHE A 66 -1.73 -11.95 15.82
CA PHE A 66 -1.62 -10.60 16.31
C PHE A 66 -3.01 -10.10 16.73
N ASP A 67 -3.34 -10.38 17.98
CA ASP A 67 -4.63 -10.02 18.55
C ASP A 67 -4.50 -8.71 19.35
N ILE A 68 -5.36 -7.74 19.02
CA ILE A 68 -5.46 -6.46 19.71
C ILE A 68 -6.74 -6.33 20.54
N SER A 69 -7.58 -7.37 20.61
CA SER A 69 -8.83 -7.32 21.39
C SER A 69 -8.54 -7.08 22.88
N ILE A 70 -7.45 -7.64 23.39
CA ILE A 70 -7.02 -7.47 24.79
C ILE A 70 -6.75 -5.99 25.08
N ASN A 71 -6.12 -5.26 24.15
CA ASN A 71 -5.87 -3.82 24.33
C ASN A 71 -7.18 -3.02 24.40
N ILE A 72 -8.20 -3.44 23.64
CA ILE A 72 -9.52 -2.81 23.67
C ILE A 72 -10.23 -3.12 24.99
N ASP A 73 -10.20 -4.38 25.43
CA ASP A 73 -10.86 -4.85 26.65
C ASP A 73 -10.25 -4.21 27.91
N ASP A 74 -8.92 -4.02 27.91
CA ASP A 74 -8.19 -3.36 29.01
C ASP A 74 -8.33 -1.82 28.99
N GLY A 75 -8.99 -1.25 27.99
CA GLY A 75 -9.17 0.20 27.85
C GLY A 75 -7.85 0.94 27.63
N ASP A 76 -6.95 0.34 26.85
CA ASP A 76 -5.62 0.88 26.57
C ASP A 76 -5.70 2.27 25.92
N SER A 77 -5.07 3.27 26.56
CA SER A 77 -5.10 4.66 26.14
C SER A 77 -3.97 5.03 25.16
N ARG A 78 -3.13 4.07 24.75
CA ARG A 78 -2.09 4.31 23.75
C ARG A 78 -2.72 4.60 22.39
N PRO A 79 -2.03 5.38 21.53
CA PRO A 79 -2.42 5.45 20.12
C PRO A 79 -2.38 4.04 19.52
N GLY A 80 -3.26 3.79 18.56
CA GLY A 80 -3.36 2.53 17.84
C GLY A 80 -2.14 2.24 16.97
N LEU A 81 -2.32 1.39 15.97
CA LEU A 81 -1.26 0.88 15.13
C LEU A 81 -0.89 1.87 14.02
N ASP A 82 0.41 2.16 13.89
CA ASP A 82 1.00 2.75 12.66
C ASP A 82 0.86 1.74 11.52
N SER A 83 -0.24 1.87 10.77
CA SER A 83 -0.79 0.82 9.91
C SER A 83 -1.16 1.32 8.51
N GLU A 84 -0.86 2.56 8.18
CA GLU A 84 -1.17 3.24 6.93
C GLU A 84 -0.59 2.47 5.74
N GLU A 85 0.69 2.10 5.83
CA GLU A 85 1.36 1.33 4.78
C GLU A 85 0.78 -0.09 4.66
N VAL A 86 0.45 -0.71 5.79
CA VAL A 86 -0.14 -2.07 5.82
C VAL A 86 -1.52 -2.05 5.16
N ARG A 87 -2.36 -1.07 5.50
CA ARG A 87 -3.68 -0.84 4.91
C ARG A 87 -3.57 -0.59 3.41
N ALA A 88 -2.62 0.24 2.99
CA ALA A 88 -2.35 0.49 1.57
C ALA A 88 -1.93 -0.80 0.83
N ILE A 89 -1.15 -1.69 1.46
CA ILE A 89 -0.79 -3.00 0.88
C ILE A 89 -2.01 -3.92 0.80
N MET A 90 -2.84 -3.97 1.85
CA MET A 90 -4.07 -4.76 1.87
C MET A 90 -5.01 -4.33 0.74
N GLU A 91 -5.26 -3.03 0.59
CA GLU A 91 -6.10 -2.48 -0.49
C GLU A 91 -5.50 -2.67 -1.89
N ALA A 92 -4.17 -2.57 -2.01
CA ALA A 92 -3.51 -2.68 -3.30
C ALA A 92 -3.39 -4.12 -3.81
N GLN A 93 -3.22 -5.08 -2.91
CA GLN A 93 -2.94 -6.48 -3.27
C GLN A 93 -4.07 -7.43 -2.89
N GLY A 94 -5.09 -6.97 -2.16
CA GLY A 94 -6.21 -7.81 -1.70
C GLY A 94 -5.76 -8.93 -0.76
N VAL A 95 -4.74 -8.68 0.06
CA VAL A 95 -4.14 -9.69 0.96
C VAL A 95 -4.57 -9.49 2.41
N SER A 96 -4.45 -10.54 3.22
CA SER A 96 -4.72 -10.46 4.66
C SER A 96 -3.75 -9.55 5.39
N PHE A 97 -4.13 -9.11 6.59
CA PHE A 97 -3.32 -8.27 7.47
C PHE A 97 -1.91 -8.83 7.71
N ASP A 98 -1.79 -10.12 8.08
CA ASP A 98 -0.50 -10.76 8.32
C ASP A 98 0.39 -10.76 7.07
N LYS A 99 -0.22 -11.04 5.90
CA LYS A 99 0.51 -11.05 4.64
C LYS A 99 0.96 -9.63 4.26
N ALA A 100 0.12 -8.63 4.48
CA ALA A 100 0.47 -7.24 4.25
C ALA A 100 1.63 -6.79 5.15
N ARG A 101 1.61 -7.16 6.43
CA ARG A 101 2.71 -6.89 7.37
C ARG A 101 4.01 -7.55 6.94
N LEU A 102 3.96 -8.80 6.51
CA LEU A 102 5.13 -9.49 5.97
C LEU A 102 5.70 -8.73 4.76
N ILE A 103 4.85 -8.32 3.82
CA ILE A 103 5.27 -7.57 2.64
C ILE A 103 5.88 -6.22 3.02
N ARG A 104 5.25 -5.47 3.94
CA ARG A 104 5.81 -4.21 4.48
C ARG A 104 7.23 -4.43 5.00
N GLN A 105 7.39 -5.44 5.87
CA GLN A 105 8.69 -5.71 6.47
C GLN A 105 9.75 -6.11 5.44
N GLN A 106 9.37 -6.95 4.47
CA GLN A 106 10.28 -7.33 3.39
C GLN A 106 10.71 -6.12 2.55
N ARG A 107 9.80 -5.18 2.27
CA ARG A 107 10.13 -3.92 1.57
C ARG A 107 11.07 -3.05 2.38
N LEU A 108 10.82 -2.93 3.68
CA LEU A 108 11.67 -2.17 4.60
C LEU A 108 13.08 -2.76 4.64
N MET A 109 13.20 -4.09 4.76
CA MET A 109 14.48 -4.79 4.72
C MET A 109 15.24 -4.50 3.43
N GLN A 110 14.61 -4.66 2.26
CA GLN A 110 15.24 -4.36 0.96
C GLN A 110 15.69 -2.91 0.87
N HIS A 111 14.84 -1.98 1.31
CA HIS A 111 15.13 -0.55 1.31
C HIS A 111 16.35 -0.22 2.17
N HIS A 112 16.56 -0.94 3.27
CA HIS A 112 17.71 -0.79 4.16
C HIS A 112 18.90 -1.69 3.79
N GLY A 113 18.91 -2.30 2.60
CA GLY A 113 20.04 -3.12 2.15
C GLY A 113 20.15 -4.45 2.88
N ILE A 114 19.02 -5.02 3.31
CA ILE A 114 18.94 -6.35 3.93
C ILE A 114 18.14 -7.26 3.00
N ASP A 115 18.68 -8.45 2.72
CA ASP A 115 17.97 -9.47 1.95
C ASP A 115 16.79 -10.04 2.77
N PRO A 116 15.54 -9.95 2.30
CA PRO A 116 14.40 -10.48 3.04
C PRO A 116 14.32 -12.01 3.09
N ALA A 117 15.02 -12.71 2.18
CA ALA A 117 15.01 -14.17 2.17
C ALA A 117 15.98 -14.75 3.21
N THR A 118 17.21 -14.20 3.26
CA THR A 118 18.25 -14.67 4.17
C THR A 118 18.34 -13.88 5.47
N GLY A 119 17.84 -12.64 5.50
CA GLY A 119 18.01 -11.71 6.63
C GLY A 119 19.40 -11.09 6.73
N LEU A 120 20.29 -11.35 5.76
CA LEU A 120 21.67 -10.85 5.76
C LEU A 120 21.78 -9.49 5.07
N SER A 121 22.84 -8.75 5.42
CA SER A 121 23.17 -7.50 4.73
C SER A 121 23.54 -7.77 3.27
N LEU A 122 23.08 -6.92 2.37
CA LEU A 122 23.44 -6.89 0.95
C LEU A 122 24.76 -6.14 0.69
N ASP A 123 25.36 -5.55 1.72
CA ASP A 123 26.67 -4.89 1.60
C ASP A 123 27.76 -5.93 1.28
N PRO A 124 28.51 -5.79 0.17
CA PRO A 124 29.62 -6.70 -0.16
C PRO A 124 30.74 -6.71 0.89
N LYS A 125 30.80 -5.72 1.78
CA LYS A 125 31.75 -5.66 2.89
C LYS A 125 31.21 -6.26 4.19
N ALA A 126 29.96 -6.72 4.21
CA ALA A 126 29.39 -7.35 5.38
C ALA A 126 30.10 -8.68 5.67
N VAL A 127 30.61 -8.82 6.89
CA VAL A 127 31.18 -10.08 7.38
C VAL A 127 30.14 -10.74 8.27
N THR A 128 29.71 -11.94 7.90
CA THR A 128 28.72 -12.73 8.63
C THR A 128 29.33 -14.06 9.06
N PHE A 129 29.11 -14.48 10.29
CA PHE A 129 29.58 -15.78 10.79
C PHE A 129 28.41 -16.77 10.79
N SER A 130 28.57 -17.92 10.14
CA SER A 130 27.63 -19.03 10.29
C SER A 130 27.94 -19.78 11.59
N SER A 131 26.92 -20.09 12.39
CA SER A 131 27.03 -20.98 13.55
C SER A 131 27.03 -22.45 13.14
#